data_AF-G2KVJ6-F1
#
_entry.id   AF-G2KVJ6-F1
#
_cell.length_a   1.000
_cell.length_b   1.000
_cell.length_c   1.000
_cell.angle_alpha   90.00
_cell.angle_beta   90.00
_cell.angle_gamma   90.00
#
_symmetry.space_group_name_H-M   'P 1'
#
loop_
_entity.id
_entity.type
_entity.pdbx_description
1 polymer ?
#
loop_
_entity_poly.entity_id
_entity_poly.type
_entity_poly.pdbx_seq_one_letter_code
_entity_poly.pdbx_strand_id
1 'polypeptide(L)'
;MDAINFLKKDQDWSSLPADAKDALVSVIHKGQNRPGLENFLAELKKETFDKYDAVTIGEAYGLKPSELKRLLGKHGYFSMIFDFSYMNIDMKDGDEWFRGQNDWTVSELRQLIFDSQKGIKSADGWFANVLENHDQPRVLSKLIKKAKNRTPTAAKALAMMYFFLPGDPFIYQGQEIGMKNFTRNNINEFNDISFLNNYQLALDEGFTTKEALKYVNLKSRDNARTPMQWNDSDNARFTTGKPWLPLGNDRKGINVADELKDPNSVLNFYQQMIKLRQSSKFKALMINGDLNEITEENNQVIAYEMIYENHCITVLVNLSDNKALLTKTYSGMLALSNKNDVELNKQTRVRSLSAYQAVVLYN
;
A
#
# COMPACT_ATOMS: atom_id res chain seq x y z
N MET A 1 -12.63 -4.32 10.17
CA MET A 1 -13.27 -3.53 11.24
C MET A 1 -12.79 -2.11 11.06
N ASP A 2 -13.65 -1.29 10.45
CA ASP A 2 -13.34 0.09 10.06
C ASP A 2 -13.15 1.00 11.29
N ALA A 3 -12.21 1.93 11.18
CA ALA A 3 -11.87 2.96 12.17
C ALA A 3 -11.90 2.48 13.63
N ILE A 4 -11.45 1.25 13.90
CA ILE A 4 -11.82 0.53 15.13
C ILE A 4 -11.18 1.14 16.38
N ASN A 5 -10.06 1.84 16.21
CA ASN A 5 -9.38 2.54 17.28
C ASN A 5 -10.01 3.89 17.67
N PHE A 6 -11.11 4.28 17.01
CA PHE A 6 -11.89 5.47 17.37
C PHE A 6 -13.14 5.17 18.20
N LEU A 7 -13.40 3.90 18.56
CA LEU A 7 -14.65 3.51 19.23
C LEU A 7 -14.87 4.23 20.58
N LYS A 8 -13.81 4.36 21.39
CA LYS A 8 -13.85 4.97 22.72
C LYS A 8 -13.52 6.47 22.67
N LYS A 9 -14.40 7.29 23.23
CA LYS A 9 -14.18 8.73 23.42
C LYS A 9 -13.92 9.05 24.88
N ASP A 10 -13.15 10.10 25.13
CA ASP A 10 -13.13 10.75 26.44
C ASP A 10 -14.54 11.21 26.82
N GLN A 11 -14.93 10.94 28.07
CA GLN A 11 -16.29 11.20 28.55
C GLN A 11 -16.42 12.53 29.30
N ASP A 12 -15.32 13.27 29.43
CA ASP A 12 -15.34 14.60 30.04
C ASP A 12 -15.94 15.66 29.10
N TRP A 13 -15.98 15.35 27.79
CA TRP A 13 -16.43 16.23 26.70
C TRP A 13 -15.81 17.63 26.77
N SER A 14 -14.62 17.74 27.37
CA SER A 14 -13.94 19.01 27.58
C SER A 14 -13.37 19.51 26.26
N SER A 15 -13.51 20.81 26.02
CA SER A 15 -12.86 21.48 24.90
C SER A 15 -11.35 21.44 25.04
N LEU A 16 -10.65 21.31 23.92
CA LEU A 16 -9.21 21.49 23.82
C LEU A 16 -8.89 22.81 23.12
N PRO A 17 -7.68 23.38 23.31
CA PRO A 17 -7.22 24.50 22.50
C PRO A 17 -7.25 24.16 21.01
N ALA A 18 -7.60 25.13 20.17
CA ALA A 18 -7.57 24.96 18.72
C ALA A 18 -6.15 24.62 18.23
N ASP A 19 -6.05 23.69 17.28
CA ASP A 19 -4.79 23.28 16.63
C ASP A 19 -4.74 23.64 15.14
N ALA A 20 -5.81 24.25 14.60
CA ALA A 20 -5.90 24.74 13.24
C ALA A 20 -6.44 26.18 13.14
N LYS A 21 -6.30 26.80 11.96
CA LYS A 21 -6.70 28.20 11.69
C LYS A 21 -8.20 28.42 11.69
N ASP A 22 -8.99 27.37 11.53
CA ASP A 22 -10.45 27.38 11.60
C ASP A 22 -11.00 27.43 13.03
N ALA A 23 -10.10 27.58 14.03
CA ALA A 23 -10.41 27.58 15.46
C ALA A 23 -10.99 26.24 15.97
N LEU A 24 -10.81 25.15 15.22
CA LEU A 24 -11.15 23.79 15.64
C LEU A 24 -9.92 23.06 16.18
N VAL A 25 -10.18 21.90 16.78
CA VAL A 25 -9.18 20.99 17.32
C VAL A 25 -9.41 19.57 16.80
N SER A 26 -8.34 18.86 16.44
CA SER A 26 -8.45 17.51 15.91
C SER A 26 -9.12 16.54 16.90
N VAL A 27 -10.12 15.80 16.41
CA VAL A 27 -10.86 14.81 17.21
C VAL A 27 -9.98 13.64 17.66
N ILE A 28 -8.82 13.43 17.02
CA ILE A 28 -7.88 12.35 17.37
C ILE A 28 -7.46 12.44 18.84
N HIS A 29 -7.28 13.66 19.37
CA HIS A 29 -6.82 13.91 20.74
C HIS A 29 -7.79 13.37 21.79
N LYS A 30 -9.07 13.26 21.46
CA LYS A 30 -10.16 12.81 22.36
C LYS A 30 -10.85 11.52 21.91
N GLY A 31 -10.53 11.01 20.71
CA GLY A 31 -11.23 9.87 20.10
C GLY A 31 -10.34 8.68 19.73
N GLN A 32 -9.06 8.87 19.46
CA GLN A 32 -8.19 7.79 19.00
C GLN A 32 -7.48 7.08 20.17
N ASN A 33 -7.51 5.75 20.20
CA ASN A 33 -6.77 4.92 21.16
C ASN A 33 -6.98 5.30 22.64
N ARG A 34 -8.19 5.74 23.02
CA ARG A 34 -8.48 6.23 24.37
C ARG A 34 -8.50 5.10 25.42
N PRO A 35 -8.08 5.36 26.67
CA PRO A 35 -8.15 4.37 27.75
C PRO A 35 -9.55 3.77 27.93
N GLY A 36 -9.62 2.46 28.15
CA GLY A 36 -10.87 1.70 28.23
C GLY A 36 -11.36 1.17 26.88
N LEU A 37 -10.72 1.51 25.75
CA LEU A 37 -11.00 0.91 24.44
C LEU A 37 -10.90 -0.62 24.47
N GLU A 38 -9.93 -1.15 25.20
CA GLU A 38 -9.69 -2.58 25.41
C GLU A 38 -10.92 -3.33 25.90
N ASN A 39 -11.76 -2.72 26.74
CA ASN A 39 -12.97 -3.37 27.25
C ASN A 39 -13.98 -3.61 26.12
N PHE A 40 -14.15 -2.63 25.23
CA PHE A 40 -15.02 -2.76 24.06
C PHE A 40 -14.48 -3.79 23.07
N LEU A 41 -13.17 -3.80 22.83
CA LEU A 41 -12.56 -4.77 21.91
C LEU A 41 -12.63 -6.19 22.45
N ALA A 42 -12.42 -6.37 23.76
CA ALA A 42 -12.53 -7.66 24.42
C ALA A 42 -13.97 -8.19 24.37
N GLU A 43 -14.96 -7.34 24.68
CA GLU A 43 -16.38 -7.70 24.58
C GLU A 43 -16.77 -8.02 23.14
N LEU A 44 -16.41 -7.16 22.18
CA LEU A 44 -16.69 -7.37 20.75
C LEU A 44 -16.13 -8.71 20.29
N LYS A 45 -14.86 -9.01 20.59
CA LYS A 45 -14.22 -10.28 20.24
C LYS A 45 -14.96 -11.47 20.85
N LYS A 46 -15.16 -11.45 22.18
CA LYS A 46 -15.80 -12.55 22.91
C LYS A 46 -17.24 -12.80 22.44
N GLU A 47 -18.00 -11.73 22.24
CA GLU A 47 -19.42 -11.83 21.94
C GLU A 47 -19.72 -12.05 20.45
N THR A 48 -18.73 -11.87 19.57
CA THR A 48 -18.88 -12.10 18.13
C THR A 48 -17.82 -13.05 17.57
N PHE A 49 -16.59 -12.58 17.35
CA PHE A 49 -15.58 -13.26 16.53
C PHE A 49 -15.13 -14.61 17.09
N ASP A 50 -14.96 -14.73 18.41
CA ASP A 50 -14.51 -15.97 19.08
C ASP A 50 -15.53 -17.12 18.97
N LYS A 51 -16.75 -16.83 18.53
CA LYS A 51 -17.82 -17.82 18.34
C LYS A 51 -17.72 -18.53 16.98
N TYR A 52 -16.81 -18.11 16.11
CA TYR A 52 -16.69 -18.60 14.73
C TYR A 52 -15.22 -18.80 14.32
N ASP A 53 -14.99 -19.66 13.32
CA ASP A 53 -13.70 -19.73 12.62
C ASP A 53 -13.59 -18.58 11.61
N ALA A 54 -13.42 -17.37 12.13
CA ALA A 54 -13.42 -16.13 11.36
C ALA A 54 -12.03 -15.47 11.33
N VAL A 55 -11.70 -14.87 10.19
CA VAL A 55 -10.56 -13.95 10.09
C VAL A 55 -11.05 -12.53 10.32
N THR A 56 -10.43 -11.83 11.27
CA THR A 56 -10.75 -10.43 11.57
C THR A 56 -9.56 -9.54 11.24
N ILE A 57 -9.79 -8.52 10.41
CA ILE A 57 -8.79 -7.50 10.11
C ILE A 57 -9.22 -6.16 10.72
N GLY A 58 -8.41 -5.62 11.62
CA GLY A 58 -8.61 -4.29 12.19
C GLY A 58 -8.03 -3.19 11.30
N GLU A 59 -8.80 -2.13 11.07
CA GLU A 59 -8.29 -0.89 10.48
C GLU A 59 -7.96 0.08 11.62
N ALA A 60 -6.67 0.15 11.96
CA ALA A 60 -6.20 0.93 13.10
C ALA A 60 -4.99 1.76 12.68
N TYR A 61 -5.24 3.03 12.36
CA TYR A 61 -4.22 3.99 11.95
C TYR A 61 -3.44 4.54 13.14
N GLY A 62 -2.17 4.91 12.94
CA GLY A 62 -1.36 5.65 13.92
C GLY A 62 -0.91 4.84 15.14
N LEU A 63 -0.83 3.52 15.04
CA LEU A 63 -0.41 2.66 16.14
C LEU A 63 1.08 2.77 16.43
N LYS A 64 1.44 2.82 17.71
CA LYS A 64 2.82 2.63 18.15
C LYS A 64 3.17 1.14 18.17
N PRO A 65 4.45 0.75 17.96
CA PRO A 65 4.86 -0.65 18.04
C PRO A 65 4.47 -1.34 19.36
N SER A 66 4.48 -0.60 20.47
CA SER A 66 4.06 -1.11 21.79
C SER A 66 2.57 -1.49 21.87
N GLU A 67 1.74 -0.95 20.98
CA GLU A 67 0.30 -1.23 20.94
C GLU A 67 -0.04 -2.50 20.14
N LEU A 68 0.87 -2.98 19.29
CA LEU A 68 0.65 -4.12 18.41
C LEU A 68 0.37 -5.41 19.20
N LYS A 69 1.12 -5.67 20.28
CA LYS A 69 0.94 -6.87 21.15
C LYS A 69 -0.46 -7.00 21.75
N ARG A 70 -1.13 -5.88 21.97
CA ARG A 70 -2.51 -5.84 22.49
C ARG A 70 -3.52 -6.21 21.41
N LEU A 71 -3.24 -5.82 20.16
CA LEU A 71 -4.17 -5.97 19.04
C LEU A 71 -4.00 -7.31 18.33
N LEU A 72 -2.80 -7.89 18.37
CA LEU A 72 -2.37 -9.01 17.53
C LEU A 72 -1.74 -10.15 18.36
N GLY A 73 -1.48 -11.26 17.69
CA GLY A 73 -0.91 -12.47 18.27
C GLY A 73 -1.92 -13.28 19.07
N LYS A 74 -1.44 -14.31 19.79
CA LYS A 74 -2.30 -15.30 20.47
C LYS A 74 -3.35 -14.69 21.42
N HIS A 75 -3.03 -13.55 22.03
CA HIS A 75 -3.90 -12.84 22.97
C HIS A 75 -4.48 -11.54 22.39
N GLY A 76 -4.24 -11.25 21.11
CA GLY A 76 -4.72 -10.05 20.43
C GLY A 76 -6.23 -10.06 20.17
N TYR A 77 -6.78 -8.88 19.88
CA TYR A 77 -8.20 -8.72 19.52
C TYR A 77 -8.52 -9.13 18.09
N PHE A 78 -7.53 -9.06 17.19
CA PHE A 78 -7.71 -9.33 15.77
C PHE A 78 -6.72 -10.38 15.27
N SER A 79 -7.13 -11.16 14.27
CA SER A 79 -6.21 -11.99 13.47
C SER A 79 -5.11 -11.13 12.83
N MET A 80 -5.47 -9.97 12.29
CA MET A 80 -4.57 -9.08 11.54
C MET A 80 -4.96 -7.61 11.70
N ILE A 81 -4.05 -6.71 11.36
CA ILE A 81 -4.37 -5.30 11.08
C ILE A 81 -3.71 -4.87 9.77
N PHE A 82 -4.26 -3.84 9.12
CA PHE A 82 -3.61 -3.25 7.94
C PHE A 82 -2.30 -2.57 8.30
N ASP A 83 -1.25 -2.83 7.52
CA ASP A 83 0.00 -2.08 7.62
C ASP A 83 -0.13 -0.74 6.89
N PHE A 84 -0.25 0.34 7.67
CA PHE A 84 -0.33 1.71 7.17
C PHE A 84 0.96 2.51 7.40
N SER A 85 2.03 1.88 7.90
CA SER A 85 3.27 2.54 8.37
C SER A 85 3.97 3.42 7.33
N TYR A 86 3.75 3.15 6.04
CA TYR A 86 4.37 3.88 4.93
C TYR A 86 3.35 4.43 3.92
N MET A 87 2.05 4.42 4.24
CA MET A 87 1.00 4.84 3.29
C MET A 87 1.04 6.32 2.94
N ASN A 88 1.44 7.16 3.91
CA ASN A 88 1.49 8.63 3.80
C ASN A 88 2.92 9.16 3.71
N ILE A 89 3.89 8.33 3.31
CA ILE A 89 5.32 8.72 3.20
C ILE A 89 5.55 9.94 2.30
N ASP A 90 4.66 10.18 1.34
CA ASP A 90 4.71 11.27 0.38
C ASP A 90 3.99 12.54 0.86
N MET A 91 3.76 12.67 2.17
CA MET A 91 3.06 13.78 2.81
C MET A 91 3.89 14.44 3.91
N LYS A 92 3.89 15.77 3.96
CA LYS A 92 4.46 16.52 5.10
C LYS A 92 3.53 16.52 6.32
N ASP A 93 2.24 16.53 6.05
CA ASP A 93 1.17 16.55 7.03
C ASP A 93 0.11 15.51 6.60
N GLY A 94 -0.31 14.63 7.50
CA GLY A 94 -1.21 13.52 7.17
C GLY A 94 -2.67 13.94 6.99
N ASP A 95 -3.09 15.03 7.63
CA ASP A 95 -4.50 15.44 7.74
C ASP A 95 -4.80 16.68 6.88
N GLU A 96 -3.81 17.53 6.60
CA GLU A 96 -3.96 18.74 5.78
C GLU A 96 -3.09 18.66 4.51
N TRP A 97 -3.55 17.85 3.56
CA TRP A 97 -2.78 17.44 2.36
C TRP A 97 -2.20 18.59 1.51
N PHE A 98 -2.80 19.79 1.58
CA PHE A 98 -2.35 20.98 0.84
C PHE A 98 -1.06 21.60 1.40
N ARG A 99 -0.63 21.19 2.60
CA ARG A 99 0.63 21.65 3.24
C ARG A 99 1.89 21.11 2.60
N GLY A 100 1.73 20.18 1.65
CA GLY A 100 2.77 19.82 0.70
C GLY A 100 3.20 18.36 0.76
N GLN A 101 4.07 18.02 -0.19
CA GLN A 101 4.62 16.68 -0.33
C GLN A 101 5.95 16.56 0.42
N ASN A 102 6.17 15.39 1.02
CA ASN A 102 7.46 15.04 1.59
C ASN A 102 8.40 14.52 0.48
N ASP A 103 9.67 14.92 0.52
CA ASP A 103 10.67 14.46 -0.46
C ASP A 103 11.38 13.21 0.04
N TRP A 104 10.60 12.14 0.17
CA TRP A 104 11.09 10.84 0.63
C TRP A 104 12.00 10.15 -0.39
N THR A 105 12.81 9.23 0.10
CA THR A 105 13.78 8.40 -0.63
C THR A 105 13.40 6.92 -0.52
N VAL A 106 13.86 6.10 -1.48
CA VAL A 106 13.61 4.64 -1.42
C VAL A 106 14.19 4.02 -0.14
N SER A 107 15.28 4.57 0.41
CA SER A 107 15.86 4.10 1.67
C SER A 107 14.96 4.38 2.88
N GLU A 108 14.25 5.51 2.90
CA GLU A 108 13.25 5.79 3.94
C GLU A 108 12.03 4.86 3.82
N LEU A 109 11.56 4.61 2.59
CA LEU A 109 10.49 3.62 2.36
C LEU A 109 10.91 2.22 2.83
N ARG A 110 12.13 1.82 2.50
CA ARG A 110 12.75 0.57 2.95
C ARG A 110 12.74 0.48 4.48
N GLN A 111 13.22 1.52 5.15
CA GLN A 111 13.29 1.59 6.61
C GLN A 111 11.90 1.44 7.25
N LEU A 112 10.89 2.16 6.74
CA LEU A 112 9.52 2.07 7.25
C LEU A 112 8.93 0.66 7.08
N ILE A 113 9.15 0.02 5.93
CA ILE A 113 8.68 -1.37 5.69
C ILE A 113 9.31 -2.32 6.70
N PHE A 114 10.64 -2.28 6.88
CA PHE A 114 11.31 -3.22 7.77
C PHE A 114 11.11 -2.92 9.25
N ASP A 115 10.96 -1.66 9.64
CA ASP A 115 10.59 -1.31 11.02
C ASP A 115 9.18 -1.77 11.35
N SER A 116 8.24 -1.64 10.40
CA SER A 116 6.90 -2.21 10.51
C SER A 116 6.98 -3.74 10.71
N GLN A 117 7.73 -4.44 9.86
CA GLN A 117 7.92 -5.89 9.93
C GLN A 117 8.63 -6.37 11.21
N LYS A 118 9.59 -5.60 11.74
CA LYS A 118 10.19 -5.84 13.07
C LYS A 118 9.16 -5.67 14.18
N GLY A 119 8.32 -4.64 14.09
CA GLY A 119 7.24 -4.35 15.03
C GLY A 119 6.24 -5.51 15.13
N ILE A 120 5.72 -5.98 13.99
CA ILE A 120 4.75 -7.09 13.98
C ILE A 120 5.35 -8.41 14.46
N LYS A 121 6.59 -8.72 14.09
CA LYS A 121 7.29 -9.90 14.58
C LYS A 121 7.44 -9.86 16.11
N SER A 122 7.77 -8.69 16.67
CA SER A 122 7.86 -8.53 18.12
C SER A 122 6.52 -8.72 18.85
N ALA A 123 5.41 -8.56 18.12
CA ALA A 123 4.05 -8.76 18.62
C ALA A 123 3.53 -10.19 18.43
N ASP A 124 4.33 -11.10 17.85
CA ASP A 124 3.89 -12.45 17.47
C ASP A 124 2.60 -12.41 16.63
N GLY A 125 2.48 -11.37 15.78
CA GLY A 125 1.27 -11.03 15.05
C GLY A 125 1.39 -11.24 13.55
N TRP A 126 0.32 -10.86 12.84
CA TRP A 126 0.23 -10.95 11.38
C TRP A 126 -0.27 -9.63 10.77
N PHE A 127 0.35 -9.17 9.68
CA PHE A 127 -0.09 -7.96 8.97
C PHE A 127 -0.91 -8.28 7.72
N ALA A 128 -1.94 -7.47 7.51
CA ALA A 128 -2.55 -7.28 6.20
C ALA A 128 -1.70 -6.28 5.42
N ASN A 129 -0.75 -6.81 4.64
CA ASN A 129 0.17 -6.01 3.84
C ASN A 129 -0.60 -5.37 2.68
N VAL A 130 -0.50 -4.05 2.54
CA VAL A 130 -1.33 -3.30 1.59
C VAL A 130 -0.53 -2.15 0.97
N LEU A 131 -0.88 -1.81 -0.28
CA LEU A 131 -0.36 -0.63 -1.00
C LEU A 131 -1.45 0.34 -1.42
N GLU A 132 -2.64 -0.19 -1.71
CA GLU A 132 -3.80 0.56 -2.15
C GLU A 132 -5.03 0.14 -1.35
N ASN A 133 -5.91 1.10 -1.11
CA ASN A 133 -7.27 0.89 -0.67
C ASN A 133 -8.12 2.05 -1.21
N HIS A 134 -9.40 2.07 -0.84
CA HIS A 134 -10.32 3.13 -1.26
C HIS A 134 -10.07 4.51 -0.62
N ASP A 135 -9.13 4.63 0.33
CA ASP A 135 -8.76 5.88 1.01
C ASP A 135 -7.39 6.43 0.59
N GLN A 136 -6.71 5.76 -0.33
CA GLN A 136 -5.37 6.11 -0.77
C GLN A 136 -5.35 6.37 -2.27
N PRO A 137 -4.52 7.30 -2.77
CA PRO A 137 -4.33 7.43 -4.21
C PRO A 137 -3.64 6.17 -4.77
N ARG A 138 -3.76 5.94 -6.09
CA ARG A 138 -3.15 4.80 -6.78
C ARG A 138 -1.64 4.76 -6.54
N VAL A 139 -1.12 3.63 -6.06
CA VAL A 139 0.27 3.51 -5.60
C VAL A 139 1.27 3.81 -6.72
N LEU A 140 0.93 3.45 -7.96
CA LEU A 140 1.77 3.75 -9.11
C LEU A 140 1.93 5.26 -9.32
N SER A 141 0.88 6.05 -9.06
CA SER A 141 0.95 7.51 -9.15
C SER A 141 1.57 8.16 -7.93
N LYS A 142 1.39 7.53 -6.76
CA LYS A 142 1.90 7.94 -5.45
C LYS A 142 3.43 7.78 -5.36
N LEU A 143 3.93 6.57 -5.60
CA LEU A 143 5.33 6.20 -5.34
C LEU A 143 6.24 6.41 -6.56
N ILE A 144 5.71 6.40 -7.79
CA ILE A 144 6.48 6.74 -8.99
C ILE A 144 6.28 8.22 -9.34
N LYS A 145 7.17 9.05 -8.76
CA LYS A 145 7.13 10.51 -8.84
C LYS A 145 7.03 11.04 -10.28
N LYS A 146 7.80 10.48 -11.22
CA LYS A 146 7.82 10.91 -12.63
C LYS A 146 6.75 10.18 -13.45
N ALA A 147 5.80 10.91 -14.03
CA ALA A 147 4.70 10.33 -14.82
C ALA A 147 5.17 9.40 -15.95
N LYS A 148 6.25 9.77 -16.65
CA LYS A 148 6.85 8.94 -17.73
C LYS A 148 7.31 7.55 -17.29
N ASN A 149 7.56 7.37 -15.99
CA ASN A 149 8.06 6.11 -15.42
C ASN A 149 6.93 5.22 -14.90
N ARG A 150 5.67 5.68 -14.91
CA ARG A 150 4.48 4.93 -14.46
C ARG A 150 4.10 3.85 -15.48
N THR A 151 4.99 2.90 -15.66
CA THR A 151 4.94 1.81 -16.64
C THR A 151 4.47 0.50 -15.99
N PRO A 152 4.04 -0.50 -16.79
CA PRO A 152 3.78 -1.86 -16.28
C PRO A 152 4.96 -2.45 -15.49
N THR A 153 6.20 -2.21 -15.94
CA THR A 153 7.42 -2.65 -15.21
C THR A 153 7.46 -2.08 -13.79
N ALA A 154 7.20 -0.78 -13.63
CA ALA A 154 7.18 -0.13 -12.31
C ALA A 154 6.00 -0.61 -11.44
N ALA A 155 4.83 -0.85 -12.04
CA ALA A 155 3.68 -1.42 -11.33
C ALA A 155 4.01 -2.81 -10.75
N LYS A 156 4.65 -3.68 -11.55
CA LYS A 156 5.11 -4.99 -11.11
C LYS A 156 6.22 -4.93 -10.05
N ALA A 157 7.10 -3.93 -10.13
CA ALA A 157 8.15 -3.72 -9.13
C ALA A 157 7.54 -3.36 -7.76
N LEU A 158 6.59 -2.43 -7.74
CA LEU A 158 5.82 -2.09 -6.54
C LEU A 158 5.05 -3.31 -6.01
N ALA A 159 4.45 -4.09 -6.91
CA ALA A 159 3.76 -5.32 -6.55
C ALA A 159 4.69 -6.31 -5.84
N MET A 160 5.84 -6.63 -6.43
CA MET A 160 6.80 -7.58 -5.87
C MET A 160 7.41 -7.10 -4.55
N MET A 161 7.57 -5.79 -4.36
CA MET A 161 8.14 -5.20 -3.14
C MET A 161 7.45 -5.70 -1.87
N TYR A 162 6.11 -5.70 -1.84
CA TYR A 162 5.33 -6.02 -0.63
C TYR A 162 4.74 -7.43 -0.61
N PHE A 163 4.54 -8.05 -1.78
CA PHE A 163 3.71 -9.27 -1.89
C PHE A 163 4.31 -10.51 -1.20
N PHE A 164 5.63 -10.55 -1.04
CA PHE A 164 6.37 -11.64 -0.40
C PHE A 164 6.90 -11.30 0.99
N LEU A 165 6.46 -10.18 1.58
CA LEU A 165 6.69 -9.90 3.00
C LEU A 165 5.87 -10.86 3.88
N PRO A 166 6.31 -11.16 5.11
CA PRO A 166 5.48 -11.84 6.10
C PRO A 166 4.14 -11.12 6.30
N GLY A 167 3.06 -11.87 6.44
CA GLY A 167 1.68 -11.34 6.42
C GLY A 167 0.92 -11.73 5.16
N ASP A 168 -0.35 -11.31 5.07
CA ASP A 168 -1.20 -11.57 3.90
C ASP A 168 -1.32 -10.34 3.00
N PRO A 169 -1.00 -10.45 1.70
CA PRO A 169 -1.07 -9.34 0.78
C PRO A 169 -2.52 -9.06 0.35
N PHE A 170 -2.91 -7.78 0.38
CA PHE A 170 -4.18 -7.29 -0.11
C PHE A 170 -3.98 -6.53 -1.42
N ILE A 171 -4.72 -6.95 -2.45
CA ILE A 171 -4.77 -6.29 -3.75
C ILE A 171 -6.09 -5.52 -3.84
N TYR A 172 -6.01 -4.22 -4.09
CA TYR A 172 -7.21 -3.40 -4.28
C TYR A 172 -7.59 -3.32 -5.76
N GLN A 173 -8.90 -3.30 -6.07
CA GLN A 173 -9.41 -3.35 -7.44
C GLN A 173 -8.76 -2.29 -8.35
N GLY A 174 -8.15 -2.74 -9.45
CA GLY A 174 -7.46 -1.88 -10.40
C GLY A 174 -5.94 -1.79 -10.19
N GLN A 175 -5.44 -2.16 -9.00
CA GLN A 175 -4.01 -2.24 -8.72
C GLN A 175 -3.33 -3.28 -9.62
N GLU A 176 -4.04 -4.40 -9.85
CA GLU A 176 -3.59 -5.53 -10.65
C GLU A 176 -3.49 -5.24 -12.14
N ILE A 177 -4.17 -4.20 -12.64
CA ILE A 177 -4.03 -3.73 -14.02
C ILE A 177 -3.19 -2.44 -14.11
N GLY A 178 -2.63 -1.97 -12.99
CA GLY A 178 -1.80 -0.77 -12.94
C GLY A 178 -2.57 0.54 -13.19
N MET A 179 -3.81 0.65 -12.67
CA MET A 179 -4.56 1.90 -12.66
C MET A 179 -3.77 3.03 -11.98
N LYS A 180 -4.02 4.26 -12.43
CA LYS A 180 -3.29 5.47 -12.03
C LYS A 180 -4.27 6.55 -11.59
N ASN A 181 -3.76 7.56 -10.90
CA ASN A 181 -4.53 8.77 -10.66
C ASN A 181 -4.78 9.46 -12.01
N PHE A 182 -5.96 10.03 -12.18
CA PHE A 182 -6.25 10.88 -13.32
C PHE A 182 -6.38 12.33 -12.89
N THR A 183 -6.03 13.24 -13.80
CA THR A 183 -6.09 14.68 -13.56
C THR A 183 -7.44 15.24 -13.97
N ARG A 184 -8.11 15.90 -13.02
CA ARG A 184 -9.33 16.69 -13.18
C ARG A 184 -8.99 18.17 -13.23
N ASN A 185 -9.82 18.94 -13.93
CA ASN A 185 -9.61 20.37 -14.15
C ASN A 185 -10.54 21.25 -13.30
N ASN A 186 -11.54 20.66 -12.65
CA ASN A 186 -12.49 21.35 -11.80
C ASN A 186 -12.76 20.57 -10.51
N ILE A 187 -12.92 21.29 -9.40
CA ILE A 187 -13.25 20.72 -8.09
C ILE A 187 -14.59 19.96 -8.10
N ASN A 188 -15.54 20.37 -8.94
CA ASN A 188 -16.85 19.72 -9.10
C ASN A 188 -16.78 18.33 -9.77
N GLU A 189 -15.61 17.93 -10.26
CA GLU A 189 -15.36 16.57 -10.77
C GLU A 189 -14.94 15.59 -9.66
N PHE A 190 -14.79 16.08 -8.43
CA PHE A 190 -14.56 15.28 -7.22
C PHE A 190 -15.86 15.12 -6.43
N ASN A 191 -15.94 14.05 -5.66
CA ASN A 191 -17.07 13.73 -4.80
C ASN A 191 -16.65 13.55 -3.33
N ASP A 192 -15.35 13.36 -3.04
CA ASP A 192 -14.88 13.13 -1.68
C ASP A 192 -15.00 14.38 -0.79
N ILE A 193 -15.85 14.30 0.23
CA ILE A 193 -16.13 15.43 1.13
C ILE A 193 -14.91 15.93 1.92
N SER A 194 -13.98 15.04 2.30
CA SER A 194 -12.78 15.43 3.02
C SER A 194 -11.88 16.31 2.14
N PHE A 195 -11.76 15.92 0.87
CA PHE A 195 -10.99 16.67 -0.12
C PHE A 195 -11.68 17.93 -0.61
N LEU A 196 -13.01 17.96 -0.68
CA LEU A 196 -13.77 19.19 -0.95
C LEU A 196 -13.58 20.20 0.19
N ASN A 197 -13.65 19.75 1.45
CA ASN A 197 -13.39 20.59 2.61
C ASN A 197 -11.95 21.10 2.63
N ASN A 198 -10.97 20.26 2.28
CA ASN A 198 -9.57 20.67 2.25
C ASN A 198 -9.19 21.56 1.10
N TYR A 199 -9.89 21.42 -0.03
CA TYR A 199 -9.81 22.42 -1.09
C TYR A 199 -10.25 23.78 -0.56
N GLN A 200 -11.38 23.85 0.15
CA GLN A 200 -11.86 25.11 0.73
C GLN A 200 -10.90 25.66 1.79
N LEU A 201 -10.43 24.83 2.73
CA LEU A 201 -9.46 25.23 3.74
C LEU A 201 -8.17 25.78 3.11
N ALA A 202 -7.67 25.15 2.04
CA ALA A 202 -6.51 25.68 1.31
C ALA A 202 -6.78 27.08 0.75
N LEU A 203 -7.97 27.34 0.19
CA LEU A 203 -8.33 28.69 -0.30
C LEU A 203 -8.40 29.71 0.85
N ASP A 204 -9.00 29.32 1.97
CA ASP A 204 -9.11 30.17 3.17
C ASP A 204 -7.72 30.49 3.76
N GLU A 205 -6.76 29.57 3.61
CA GLU A 205 -5.35 29.76 3.96
C GLU A 205 -4.53 30.54 2.92
N GLY A 206 -5.14 30.98 1.81
CA GLY A 206 -4.53 31.85 0.80
C GLY A 206 -3.89 31.13 -0.39
N PHE A 207 -4.09 29.82 -0.54
CA PHE A 207 -3.66 29.11 -1.75
C PHE A 207 -4.54 29.49 -2.95
N THR A 208 -3.95 29.50 -4.15
CA THR A 208 -4.73 29.68 -5.37
C THR A 208 -5.56 28.43 -5.70
N THR A 209 -6.64 28.60 -6.46
CA THR A 209 -7.45 27.49 -6.98
C THR A 209 -6.61 26.45 -7.72
N LYS A 210 -5.60 26.89 -8.47
CA LYS A 210 -4.67 26.01 -9.20
C LYS A 210 -3.79 25.19 -8.26
N GLU A 211 -3.30 25.78 -7.17
CA GLU A 211 -2.48 25.07 -6.18
C GLU A 211 -3.31 24.08 -5.38
N ALA A 212 -4.48 24.50 -4.88
CA ALA A 212 -5.39 23.63 -4.17
C ALA A 212 -5.83 22.45 -5.04
N LEU A 213 -6.25 22.70 -6.29
CA LEU A 213 -6.65 21.66 -7.24
C LEU A 213 -5.50 20.70 -7.58
N LYS A 214 -4.25 21.18 -7.63
CA LYS A 214 -3.07 20.32 -7.81
C LYS A 214 -2.93 19.32 -6.67
N TYR A 215 -3.08 19.75 -5.41
CA TYR A 215 -2.99 18.86 -4.25
C TYR A 215 -4.14 17.85 -4.21
N VAL A 216 -5.36 18.30 -4.47
CA VAL A 216 -6.55 17.43 -4.51
C VAL A 216 -6.39 16.36 -5.60
N ASN A 217 -5.90 16.71 -6.79
CA ASN A 217 -5.60 15.74 -7.84
C ASN A 217 -4.56 14.70 -7.44
N LEU A 218 -3.55 15.10 -6.69
CA LEU A 218 -2.49 14.19 -6.26
C LEU A 218 -2.96 13.20 -5.19
N LYS A 219 -3.88 13.63 -4.32
CA LYS A 219 -4.14 12.95 -3.04
C LYS A 219 -5.55 12.44 -2.84
N SER A 220 -6.53 12.97 -3.58
CA SER A 220 -7.93 12.60 -3.37
C SER A 220 -8.15 11.09 -3.40
N ARG A 221 -8.94 10.61 -2.44
CA ARG A 221 -9.41 9.22 -2.35
C ARG A 221 -10.20 8.82 -3.59
N ASP A 222 -10.83 9.78 -4.27
CA ASP A 222 -11.53 9.56 -5.53
C ASP A 222 -10.63 9.03 -6.64
N ASN A 223 -9.30 9.15 -6.52
CA ASN A 223 -8.36 8.54 -7.46
C ASN A 223 -8.40 7.00 -7.43
N ALA A 224 -8.73 6.40 -6.29
CA ALA A 224 -8.90 4.96 -6.15
C ALA A 224 -10.37 4.50 -6.26
N ARG A 225 -11.32 5.44 -6.35
CA ARG A 225 -12.77 5.15 -6.42
C ARG A 225 -13.36 5.27 -7.82
N THR A 226 -12.53 5.54 -8.82
CA THR A 226 -12.98 5.53 -10.22
C THR A 226 -13.54 4.17 -10.62
N PRO A 227 -14.47 4.14 -11.60
CA PRO A 227 -14.95 2.91 -12.19
C PRO A 227 -13.82 1.95 -12.57
N MET A 228 -13.97 0.67 -12.22
CA MET A 228 -13.07 -0.37 -12.69
C MET A 228 -13.07 -0.44 -14.22
N GLN A 229 -11.88 -0.64 -14.81
CA GLN A 229 -11.68 -0.61 -16.25
C GLN A 229 -11.73 -2.03 -16.83
N TRP A 230 -12.92 -2.51 -17.19
CA TRP A 230 -13.08 -3.89 -17.69
C TRP A 230 -12.62 -4.06 -19.14
N ASN A 231 -12.92 -3.11 -20.02
CA ASN A 231 -12.47 -3.11 -21.42
C ASN A 231 -12.38 -1.69 -22.00
N ASP A 232 -12.23 -1.58 -23.32
CA ASP A 232 -12.11 -0.32 -24.08
C ASP A 232 -13.46 0.29 -24.53
N SER A 233 -14.58 -0.37 -24.25
CA SER A 233 -15.92 0.14 -24.58
C SER A 233 -16.33 1.34 -23.71
N ASP A 234 -17.49 1.93 -24.01
CA ASP A 234 -18.05 3.04 -23.24
C ASP A 234 -18.10 2.74 -21.74
N ASN A 235 -17.70 3.74 -20.94
CA ASN A 235 -17.50 3.61 -19.49
C ASN A 235 -16.64 2.41 -19.06
N ALA A 236 -15.73 1.94 -19.94
CA ALA A 236 -14.94 0.72 -19.74
C ALA A 236 -15.77 -0.51 -19.35
N ARG A 237 -17.01 -0.60 -19.87
CA ARG A 237 -18.04 -1.60 -19.54
C ARG A 237 -18.52 -1.63 -18.08
N PHE A 238 -18.08 -0.69 -17.23
CA PHE A 238 -18.52 -0.59 -15.84
C PHE A 238 -20.03 -0.40 -15.71
N THR A 239 -20.62 0.42 -16.57
CA THR A 239 -22.07 0.67 -16.62
C THR A 239 -22.50 1.08 -18.01
N THR A 240 -23.77 0.81 -18.36
CA THR A 240 -24.42 1.37 -19.55
C THR A 240 -24.99 2.77 -19.32
N GLY A 241 -25.09 3.20 -18.05
CA GLY A 241 -25.58 4.53 -17.66
C GLY A 241 -24.45 5.55 -17.48
N LYS A 242 -24.69 6.56 -16.64
CA LYS A 242 -23.66 7.51 -16.21
C LYS A 242 -23.01 7.00 -14.92
N PRO A 243 -21.68 6.77 -14.88
CA PRO A 243 -21.02 6.40 -13.63
C PRO A 243 -21.05 7.57 -12.64
N TRP A 244 -21.14 7.27 -11.34
CA TRP A 244 -21.23 8.27 -10.29
C TRP A 244 -19.95 9.12 -10.17
N LEU A 245 -18.79 8.51 -10.44
CA LEU A 245 -17.53 9.19 -10.71
C LEU A 245 -17.12 9.00 -12.18
N PRO A 246 -16.59 10.05 -12.83
CA PRO A 246 -16.09 9.93 -14.20
C PRO A 246 -14.89 8.99 -14.27
N LEU A 247 -14.71 8.38 -15.44
CA LEU A 247 -13.49 7.64 -15.74
C LEU A 247 -12.34 8.60 -16.02
N GLY A 248 -11.12 8.18 -15.68
CA GLY A 248 -9.90 8.87 -16.10
C GLY A 248 -9.65 8.78 -17.61
N ASN A 249 -8.67 9.54 -18.10
CA ASN A 249 -8.29 9.58 -19.51
C ASN A 249 -7.13 8.62 -19.84
N ASP A 250 -6.43 8.12 -18.83
CA ASP A 250 -5.25 7.26 -18.90
C ASP A 250 -5.61 5.78 -18.89
N ARG A 251 -6.54 5.38 -19.77
CA ARG A 251 -7.13 4.03 -19.81
C ARG A 251 -6.65 3.16 -20.97
N LYS A 252 -6.02 3.78 -21.98
CA LYS A 252 -5.60 3.07 -23.20
C LYS A 252 -4.60 1.97 -22.83
N GLY A 253 -4.96 0.72 -23.10
CA GLY A 253 -4.16 -0.46 -22.74
C GLY A 253 -4.10 -0.77 -21.24
N ILE A 254 -4.91 -0.11 -20.42
CA ILE A 254 -5.02 -0.35 -18.97
C ILE A 254 -6.45 -0.81 -18.71
N ASN A 255 -6.77 -2.05 -19.03
CA ASN A 255 -8.08 -2.63 -18.75
C ASN A 255 -7.96 -4.16 -18.68
N VAL A 256 -8.91 -4.81 -18.01
CA VAL A 256 -8.87 -6.26 -17.78
C VAL A 256 -8.79 -7.05 -19.09
N ALA A 257 -9.56 -6.66 -20.12
CA ALA A 257 -9.58 -7.39 -21.39
C ALA A 257 -8.23 -7.36 -22.12
N ASP A 258 -7.50 -6.25 -22.10
CA ASP A 258 -6.16 -6.15 -22.68
C ASP A 258 -5.12 -6.86 -21.81
N GLU A 259 -5.19 -6.68 -20.48
CA GLU A 259 -4.26 -7.30 -19.54
C GLU A 259 -4.38 -8.83 -19.51
N LEU A 260 -5.57 -9.40 -19.75
CA LEU A 260 -5.75 -10.86 -19.88
C LEU A 260 -5.08 -11.43 -21.14
N LYS A 261 -5.00 -10.66 -22.23
CA LYS A 261 -4.41 -11.11 -23.50
C LYS A 261 -2.89 -11.06 -23.51
N ASP A 262 -2.29 -10.11 -22.78
CA ASP A 262 -0.84 -9.98 -22.70
C ASP A 262 -0.28 -10.87 -21.56
N PRO A 263 0.47 -11.95 -21.87
CA PRO A 263 1.05 -12.82 -20.84
C PRO A 263 2.07 -12.08 -19.94
N ASN A 264 2.55 -10.92 -20.39
CA ASN A 264 3.46 -10.05 -19.66
C ASN A 264 2.74 -8.83 -19.06
N SER A 265 1.43 -8.88 -18.89
CA SER A 265 0.67 -7.81 -18.26
C SER A 265 0.95 -7.69 -16.76
N VAL A 266 0.47 -6.60 -16.13
CA VAL A 266 0.51 -6.46 -14.68
C VAL A 266 -0.41 -7.51 -14.03
N LEU A 267 -1.57 -7.77 -14.63
CA LEU A 267 -2.55 -8.74 -14.13
C LEU A 267 -1.98 -10.15 -14.11
N ASN A 268 -1.41 -10.60 -15.23
CA ASN A 268 -0.79 -11.92 -15.34
C ASN A 268 0.42 -12.04 -14.41
N PHE A 269 1.12 -10.93 -14.13
CA PHE A 269 2.20 -10.92 -13.14
C PHE A 269 1.68 -11.10 -11.70
N TYR A 270 0.58 -10.45 -11.31
CA TYR A 270 -0.07 -10.73 -10.02
C TYR A 270 -0.54 -12.19 -9.91
N GLN A 271 -1.14 -12.75 -10.97
CA GLN A 271 -1.52 -14.16 -10.99
C GLN A 271 -0.32 -15.09 -10.81
N GLN A 272 0.82 -14.78 -11.43
CA GLN A 272 2.07 -15.52 -11.23
C GLN A 272 2.57 -15.43 -9.79
N MET A 273 2.56 -14.24 -9.17
CA MET A 273 2.92 -14.07 -7.77
C MET A 273 2.00 -14.86 -6.83
N ILE A 274 0.69 -14.84 -7.07
CA ILE A 274 -0.30 -15.61 -6.29
C ILE A 274 -0.01 -17.11 -6.40
N LYS A 275 0.16 -17.61 -7.62
CA LYS A 275 0.47 -19.03 -7.86
C LYS A 275 1.78 -19.43 -7.18
N LEU A 276 2.80 -18.58 -7.26
CA LEU A 276 4.08 -18.82 -6.63
C LEU A 276 3.94 -18.86 -5.11
N ARG A 277 3.28 -17.87 -4.48
CA ARG A 277 3.04 -17.79 -3.04
C ARG A 277 2.24 -18.99 -2.51
N GLN A 278 1.34 -19.55 -3.32
CA GLN A 278 0.53 -20.73 -2.98
C GLN A 278 1.28 -22.07 -3.13
N SER A 279 2.43 -22.09 -3.81
CA SER A 279 3.25 -23.31 -3.90
C SER A 279 3.72 -23.75 -2.51
N SER A 280 3.87 -25.05 -2.27
CA SER A 280 4.21 -25.59 -0.95
C SER A 280 5.45 -24.95 -0.33
N LYS A 281 6.49 -24.74 -1.14
CA LYS A 281 7.77 -24.13 -0.74
C LYS A 281 7.61 -22.68 -0.30
N PHE A 282 6.96 -21.85 -1.12
CA PHE A 282 6.74 -20.44 -0.77
C PHE A 282 5.75 -20.30 0.37
N LYS A 283 4.70 -21.13 0.42
CA LYS A 283 3.74 -21.13 1.53
C LYS A 283 4.43 -21.39 2.87
N ALA A 284 5.35 -22.37 2.93
CA ALA A 284 6.14 -22.62 4.14
C ALA A 284 6.99 -21.40 4.54
N LEU A 285 7.65 -20.76 3.57
CA LEU A 285 8.42 -19.53 3.80
C LEU A 285 7.57 -18.36 4.29
N MET A 286 6.37 -18.17 3.73
CA MET A 286 5.49 -17.06 4.14
C MET A 286 4.87 -17.28 5.52
N ILE A 287 4.65 -18.53 5.93
CA ILE A 287 4.00 -18.86 7.22
C ILE A 287 5.03 -18.93 8.35
N ASN A 288 6.17 -19.59 8.11
CA ASN A 288 7.13 -19.93 9.16
C ASN A 288 8.50 -19.25 8.99
N GLY A 289 8.73 -18.56 7.88
CA GLY A 289 10.04 -18.03 7.54
C GLY A 289 10.41 -16.77 8.29
N ASP A 290 11.70 -16.62 8.55
CA ASP A 290 12.29 -15.41 9.07
C ASP A 290 12.57 -14.42 7.94
N LEU A 291 12.09 -13.19 8.11
CA LEU A 291 12.46 -12.06 7.27
C LEU A 291 13.86 -11.55 7.65
N ASN A 292 14.75 -11.50 6.67
CA ASN A 292 16.06 -10.89 6.77
C ASN A 292 16.16 -9.70 5.81
N GLU A 293 16.30 -8.50 6.36
CA GLU A 293 16.49 -7.27 5.58
C GLU A 293 17.86 -7.27 4.91
N ILE A 294 17.92 -6.92 3.62
CA ILE A 294 19.17 -6.69 2.90
C ILE A 294 19.33 -5.18 2.67
N THR A 295 20.39 -4.62 3.26
CA THR A 295 20.77 -3.23 3.01
C THR A 295 21.78 -3.17 1.87
N GLU A 296 21.39 -2.53 0.77
CA GLU A 296 22.31 -2.16 -0.31
C GLU A 296 22.88 -0.76 -0.06
N GLU A 297 24.11 -0.50 -0.51
CA GLU A 297 24.74 0.83 -0.40
C GLU A 297 24.01 1.88 -1.25
N ASN A 298 23.30 1.45 -2.29
CA ASN A 298 22.51 2.34 -3.13
C ASN A 298 21.13 2.61 -2.49
N ASN A 299 20.69 3.87 -2.53
CA ASN A 299 19.35 4.27 -2.08
C ASN A 299 18.27 3.99 -3.15
N GLN A 300 18.39 2.89 -3.90
CA GLN A 300 17.53 2.57 -5.04
C GLN A 300 16.81 1.22 -4.88
N VAL A 301 17.36 0.31 -4.07
CA VAL A 301 16.93 -1.08 -3.98
C VAL A 301 16.30 -1.38 -2.63
N ILE A 302 15.15 -2.04 -2.66
CA ILE A 302 14.56 -2.74 -1.52
C ILE A 302 14.81 -4.22 -1.74
N ALA A 303 15.50 -4.84 -0.79
CA ALA A 303 15.89 -6.25 -0.87
C ALA A 303 15.68 -6.94 0.46
N TYR A 304 15.28 -8.21 0.41
CA TYR A 304 15.15 -9.06 1.59
C TYR A 304 15.20 -10.53 1.23
N GLU A 305 15.45 -11.33 2.26
CA GLU A 305 15.32 -12.77 2.22
C GLU A 305 14.17 -13.23 3.12
N MET A 306 13.47 -14.26 2.69
CA MET A 306 12.63 -15.08 3.57
C MET A 306 13.30 -16.45 3.67
N ILE A 307 13.58 -16.89 4.89
CA ILE A 307 14.37 -18.10 5.17
C ILE A 307 13.58 -19.03 6.06
N TYR A 308 13.41 -20.28 5.66
CA TYR A 308 12.79 -21.32 6.47
C TYR A 308 13.45 -22.68 6.15
N GLU A 309 14.00 -23.33 7.17
CA GLU A 309 14.75 -24.59 7.03
C GLU A 309 15.84 -24.51 5.94
N ASN A 310 15.73 -25.31 4.88
CA ASN A 310 16.64 -25.35 3.73
C ASN A 310 16.09 -24.60 2.51
N HIS A 311 15.16 -23.68 2.71
CA HIS A 311 14.56 -22.86 1.66
C HIS A 311 14.84 -21.39 1.92
N CYS A 312 15.25 -20.68 0.86
CA CYS A 312 15.41 -19.24 0.91
C CYS A 312 14.87 -18.62 -0.37
N ILE A 313 14.08 -17.56 -0.24
CA ILE A 313 13.83 -16.66 -1.37
C ILE A 313 14.54 -15.34 -1.14
N THR A 314 15.17 -14.81 -2.18
CA THR A 314 15.74 -13.46 -2.17
C THR A 314 14.90 -12.61 -3.11
N VAL A 315 14.25 -11.58 -2.56
CA VAL A 315 13.49 -10.58 -3.31
C VAL A 315 14.37 -9.35 -3.51
N LEU A 316 14.54 -8.91 -4.75
CA LEU A 316 15.35 -7.74 -5.11
C LEU A 316 14.53 -6.81 -5.98
N VAL A 317 14.28 -5.58 -5.52
CA VAL A 317 13.43 -4.61 -6.23
C VAL A 317 14.16 -3.27 -6.34
N ASN A 318 14.50 -2.87 -7.56
CA ASN A 318 14.92 -1.50 -7.85
C ASN A 318 13.68 -0.62 -8.02
N LEU A 319 13.52 0.43 -7.22
CA LEU A 319 12.42 1.39 -7.33
C LEU A 319 12.85 2.75 -7.88
N SER A 320 14.02 2.81 -8.51
CA SER A 320 14.53 4.01 -9.17
C SER A 320 14.44 3.91 -10.69
N ASP A 321 14.64 5.07 -11.35
CA ASP A 321 14.67 5.19 -12.80
C ASP A 321 16.07 5.00 -13.42
N ASN A 322 17.04 4.58 -12.61
CA ASN A 322 18.40 4.30 -13.05
C ASN A 322 18.76 2.84 -12.77
N LYS A 323 19.79 2.35 -13.46
CA LYS A 323 20.41 1.06 -13.14
C LYS A 323 20.99 1.13 -11.71
N ALA A 324 20.73 0.11 -10.90
CA ALA A 324 21.30 -0.05 -9.57
C ALA A 324 22.38 -1.13 -9.58
N LEU A 325 23.57 -0.83 -9.07
CA LEU A 325 24.63 -1.82 -8.83
C LEU A 325 24.50 -2.34 -7.41
N LEU A 326 24.46 -3.67 -7.26
CA LEU A 326 24.36 -4.32 -5.96
C LEU A 326 25.73 -4.41 -5.29
N THR A 327 25.80 -4.54 -3.98
CA THR A 327 27.05 -4.68 -3.22
C THR A 327 27.74 -6.01 -3.51
N LYS A 328 26.95 -7.08 -3.68
CA LYS A 328 27.39 -8.42 -4.05
C LYS A 328 26.61 -8.99 -5.24
N THR A 329 27.03 -10.17 -5.70
CA THR A 329 26.24 -10.94 -6.68
C THR A 329 25.30 -11.87 -5.95
N TYR A 330 24.01 -11.74 -6.17
CA TYR A 330 23.01 -12.69 -5.68
C TYR A 330 22.86 -13.82 -6.69
N SER A 331 22.78 -15.05 -6.21
CA SER A 331 22.64 -16.23 -7.07
C SER A 331 21.51 -17.11 -6.58
N GLY A 332 20.86 -17.80 -7.49
CA GLY A 332 19.78 -18.74 -7.19
C GLY A 332 19.00 -19.10 -8.46
N MET A 333 18.03 -20.00 -8.31
CA MET A 333 17.08 -20.27 -9.38
C MET A 333 16.12 -19.09 -9.53
N LEU A 334 16.00 -18.53 -10.73
CA LEU A 334 15.07 -17.42 -10.95
C LEU A 334 13.61 -17.91 -10.87
N ALA A 335 12.91 -17.54 -9.79
CA ALA A 335 11.52 -17.92 -9.58
C ALA A 335 10.56 -16.97 -10.29
N LEU A 336 10.86 -15.67 -10.31
CA LEU A 336 10.04 -14.65 -10.97
C LEU A 336 10.87 -13.43 -11.37
N SER A 337 10.53 -12.80 -12.49
CA SER A 337 11.11 -11.55 -12.97
C SER A 337 10.01 -10.68 -13.58
N ASN A 338 10.05 -9.36 -13.36
CA ASN A 338 9.15 -8.44 -14.05
C ASN A 338 9.65 -8.01 -15.45
N LYS A 339 10.78 -8.56 -15.90
CA LYS A 339 11.36 -8.40 -17.22
C LYS A 339 11.20 -9.69 -18.04
N ASN A 340 10.80 -9.55 -19.28
CA ASN A 340 10.41 -10.65 -20.17
C ASN A 340 11.61 -11.32 -20.88
N ASP A 341 12.80 -10.74 -20.77
CA ASP A 341 14.05 -11.21 -21.40
C ASP A 341 14.82 -12.22 -20.55
N VAL A 342 14.21 -12.73 -19.47
CA VAL A 342 14.85 -13.65 -18.54
C VAL A 342 14.08 -14.95 -18.46
N GLU A 343 14.80 -16.06 -18.56
CA GLU A 343 14.22 -17.40 -18.50
C GLU A 343 14.10 -17.88 -17.06
N LEU A 344 12.88 -18.24 -16.66
CA LEU A 344 12.57 -18.73 -15.32
C LEU A 344 13.15 -20.14 -15.08
N ASN A 345 13.33 -20.50 -13.81
CA ASN A 345 13.88 -21.77 -13.33
C ASN A 345 15.32 -22.07 -13.79
N LYS A 346 16.04 -21.05 -14.25
CA LYS A 346 17.47 -21.13 -14.55
C LYS A 346 18.30 -20.55 -13.42
N GLN A 347 19.47 -21.16 -13.21
CA GLN A 347 20.49 -20.60 -12.33
C GLN A 347 20.88 -19.21 -12.84
N THR A 348 20.62 -18.20 -12.03
CA THR A 348 20.77 -16.80 -12.40
C THR A 348 21.70 -16.11 -11.41
N ARG A 349 22.52 -15.17 -11.91
CA ARG A 349 23.40 -14.33 -11.11
C ARG A 349 23.04 -12.87 -11.33
N VAL A 350 22.67 -12.17 -10.27
CA VAL A 350 22.22 -10.78 -10.32
C VAL A 350 23.27 -9.89 -9.67
N ARG A 351 23.99 -9.10 -10.48
CA ARG A 351 24.98 -8.11 -10.03
C ARG A 351 24.45 -6.67 -10.10
N SER A 352 23.38 -6.47 -10.86
CA SER A 352 22.74 -5.18 -11.07
C SER A 352 21.28 -5.34 -11.51
N LEU A 353 20.47 -4.33 -11.24
CA LEU A 353 19.07 -4.25 -11.66
C LEU A 353 18.89 -3.03 -12.58
N SER A 354 18.26 -3.20 -13.73
CA SER A 354 17.81 -2.08 -14.55
C SER A 354 16.74 -1.26 -13.83
N ALA A 355 16.41 -0.08 -14.36
CA ALA A 355 15.34 0.77 -13.84
C ALA A 355 14.04 -0.02 -13.65
N TYR A 356 13.47 0.08 -12.45
CA TYR A 356 12.27 -0.65 -12.03
C TYR A 356 12.32 -2.17 -12.17
N GLN A 357 13.49 -2.79 -12.31
CA GLN A 357 13.58 -4.25 -12.38
C GLN A 357 13.38 -4.87 -11.01
N ALA A 358 12.62 -5.96 -10.97
CA ALA A 358 12.33 -6.73 -9.78
C ALA A 358 12.46 -8.22 -10.07
N VAL A 359 13.13 -8.96 -9.20
CA VAL A 359 13.37 -10.39 -9.33
C VAL A 359 13.21 -11.12 -7.99
N VAL A 360 12.75 -12.37 -8.07
CA VAL A 360 12.77 -13.33 -6.95
C VAL A 360 13.69 -14.48 -7.33
N LEU A 361 14.73 -14.69 -6.53
CA LEU A 361 15.58 -15.87 -6.59
C LEU A 361 15.14 -16.87 -5.53
N TYR A 362 15.24 -18.16 -5.83
CA TYR A 362 15.00 -19.26 -4.91
C TYR A 362 16.29 -20.06 -4.73
N ASN A 363 16.64 -20.38 -3.49
CA ASN A 363 17.77 -21.22 -3.11
C ASN A 363 17.30 -22.38 -2.24
#